data_AF-A0A453IM22-F1
#
_entry.id   AF-A0A453IM22-F1
#
_cell.length_a   1.000
_cell.length_b   1.000
_cell.length_c   1.000
_cell.angle_alpha   90.00
_cell.angle_beta   90.00
_cell.angle_gamma   90.00
#
_symmetry.space_group_name_H-M   'P 1'
#
loop_
_entity.id
_entity.type
_entity.pdbx_description
1 polymer ?
#
loop_
_entity_poly.entity_id
_entity_poly.type
_entity_poly.pdbx_seq_one_letter_code
_entity_poly.pdbx_strand_id
1 'polypeptide(L)'
;MRGAGLIKGGSLENAMVCSMSGGWLNPPLRFDDEPCRHKILDLIGDFSLLARNGSQGFPIAHVVAYKAGHALHTSFLHHLSGETSVDQGTLA
;
A
#
# COMPACT_ATOMS: atom_id res chain seq x y z
N MET A 1 7.40 13.31 -10.72
CA MET A 1 6.53 13.50 -9.54
C MET A 1 6.58 14.93 -9.01
N ARG A 2 7.75 15.49 -8.67
CA ARG A 2 7.86 16.88 -8.20
C ARG A 2 7.34 17.93 -9.19
N GLY A 3 7.67 17.80 -10.48
CA GLY A 3 7.14 18.68 -11.54
C GLY A 3 5.62 18.60 -11.73
N ALA A 4 4.98 17.52 -11.26
CA ALA A 4 3.52 17.36 -11.22
C ALA A 4 2.91 17.78 -9.87
N GLY A 5 3.70 18.37 -8.97
CA GLY A 5 3.25 18.83 -7.65
C GLY A 5 3.14 17.74 -6.58
N LEU A 6 3.59 16.50 -6.85
CA LEU A 6 3.56 15.38 -5.91
C LEU A 6 4.91 15.18 -5.20
N ILE A 7 4.90 14.53 -4.03
CA ILE A 7 6.10 14.21 -3.21
C ILE A 7 6.96 15.47 -2.94
N LYS A 8 6.32 16.60 -2.62
CA LYS A 8 7.05 17.84 -2.31
C LYS A 8 7.88 17.74 -1.02
N GLY A 9 7.44 16.93 -0.05
CA GLY A 9 8.14 16.70 1.22
C GLY A 9 9.07 15.48 1.26
N GLY A 10 9.21 14.73 0.17
CA GLY A 10 10.05 13.52 0.17
C GLY A 10 11.55 13.85 0.24
N SER A 11 12.27 13.22 1.16
CA SER A 11 13.72 13.36 1.36
C SER A 11 14.35 12.00 1.70
N LEU A 12 15.68 11.94 1.74
CA LEU A 12 16.39 10.72 2.18
C LEU A 12 16.14 10.37 3.66
N GLU A 13 15.61 11.32 4.45
CA GLU A 13 15.28 11.12 5.87
C GLU A 13 13.94 10.40 6.07
N ASN A 14 13.03 10.46 5.09
CA ASN A 14 11.67 9.93 5.21
C ASN A 14 11.29 8.89 4.15
N ALA A 15 12.14 8.64 3.17
CA ALA A 15 11.92 7.63 2.14
C ALA A 15 13.21 6.88 1.82
N MET A 16 13.08 5.57 1.58
CA MET A 16 14.11 4.82 0.88
C MET A 16 14.13 5.25 -0.58
N VAL A 17 15.31 5.55 -1.11
CA VAL A 17 15.45 5.95 -2.51
C VAL A 17 16.45 5.02 -3.20
N CYS A 18 16.05 4.46 -4.33
CA CYS A 18 16.90 3.59 -5.15
C CYS A 18 17.18 4.25 -6.51
N SER A 19 18.42 4.14 -6.95
CA SER A 19 18.86 4.48 -8.31
C SER A 19 18.91 3.22 -9.17
N MET A 20 18.45 3.34 -10.42
CA MET A 20 18.49 2.26 -11.40
C MET A 20 19.91 1.75 -11.70
N SER A 21 20.92 2.61 -11.58
CA SER A 21 22.32 2.28 -11.86
C SER A 21 23.20 2.15 -10.63
N GLY A 22 22.76 2.69 -9.48
CA GLY A 22 23.58 2.86 -8.28
C GLY A 22 23.08 2.12 -7.04
N GLY A 23 21.94 1.43 -7.11
CA GLY A 23 21.35 0.79 -5.94
C GLY A 23 20.75 1.81 -4.95
N TRP A 24 20.75 1.47 -3.65
CA TRP A 24 20.16 2.32 -2.60
C TRP A 24 20.99 3.59 -2.37
N LEU A 25 20.32 4.75 -2.33
CA LEU A 25 20.95 6.06 -2.13
C LEU A 25 21.10 6.43 -0.65
N ASN A 26 20.39 5.75 0.25
CA ASN A 26 20.48 5.93 1.70
C ASN A 26 20.73 4.61 2.46
N PRO A 27 21.85 3.92 2.20
CA PRO A 27 22.26 2.77 3.00
C PRO A 27 22.79 3.20 4.39
N PRO A 28 22.86 2.29 5.38
CA PRO A 28 22.32 0.93 5.32
C PRO A 28 20.80 0.91 5.40
N LEU A 29 20.19 -0.09 4.78
CA LEU A 29 18.78 -0.40 5.05
C LEU A 29 18.65 -0.92 6.48
N ARG A 30 17.45 -0.78 7.05
CA ARG A 30 17.13 -1.37 8.36
C ARG A 30 17.03 -2.89 8.28
N PHE A 31 16.60 -3.40 7.12
CA PHE A 31 16.52 -4.81 6.79
C PHE A 31 16.89 -5.02 5.32
N ASP A 32 17.51 -6.15 4.98
CA ASP A 32 17.86 -6.47 3.58
C ASP A 32 16.62 -6.55 2.66
N ASP A 33 15.48 -6.90 3.24
CA ASP A 33 14.17 -7.01 2.59
C ASP A 33 13.20 -5.86 2.99
N GLU A 34 13.72 -4.71 3.41
CA GLU A 34 12.91 -3.55 3.85
C GLU A 34 11.81 -3.13 2.86
N PRO A 35 12.03 -3.13 1.51
CA PRO A 35 10.95 -2.86 0.56
C PRO A 35 9.79 -3.86 0.65
N CYS A 36 10.08 -5.15 0.82
CA CYS A 36 9.05 -6.19 0.98
C CYS A 36 8.30 -6.02 2.30
N ARG A 37 9.01 -5.70 3.40
CA ARG A 37 8.40 -5.42 4.70
C ARG A 37 7.49 -4.19 4.65
N HIS A 38 7.87 -3.16 3.89
CA HIS A 38 7.02 -1.99 3.69
C HIS A 38 5.71 -2.36 2.96
N LYS A 39 5.74 -3.27 1.98
CA LYS A 39 4.50 -3.78 1.35
C LYS A 39 3.60 -4.56 2.32
N ILE A 40 4.18 -5.26 3.29
CA ILE A 40 3.42 -5.91 4.37
C ILE A 40 2.81 -4.84 5.29
N LEU A 41 3.56 -3.79 5.62
CA LEU A 41 3.06 -2.65 6.40
C LEU A 41 1.91 -1.93 5.69
N ASP A 42 2.01 -1.71 4.37
CA ASP A 42 0.95 -1.18 3.53
C ASP A 42 -0.31 -2.05 3.61
N LEU A 43 -0.16 -3.37 3.46
CA LEU A 43 -1.27 -4.33 3.55
C LEU A 43 -1.98 -4.25 4.91
N ILE A 44 -1.21 -4.19 6.00
CA ILE A 44 -1.76 -4.03 7.35
C ILE A 44 -2.50 -2.70 7.48
N GLY A 45 -1.93 -1.61 6.99
CA GLY A 45 -2.57 -0.30 6.96
C GLY A 45 -3.88 -0.30 6.19
N ASP A 46 -3.90 -0.87 4.98
CA ASP A 46 -5.10 -0.93 4.14
C ASP A 46 -6.18 -1.81 4.78
N PHE A 47 -5.82 -3.00 5.31
CA PHE A 47 -6.76 -3.91 5.96
C PHE A 47 -7.39 -3.29 7.21
N SER A 48 -6.68 -2.41 7.92
CA SER A 48 -7.23 -1.68 9.06
C SER A 48 -8.47 -0.84 8.71
N LEU A 49 -8.69 -0.53 7.42
CA LEU A 49 -9.91 0.16 6.96
C LEU A 49 -11.17 -0.69 7.14
N LEU A 50 -11.06 -2.01 7.28
CA LEU A 50 -12.18 -2.88 7.68
C LEU A 50 -12.69 -2.59 9.10
N ALA A 51 -11.94 -1.85 9.92
CA ALA A 51 -12.37 -1.48 11.28
C ALA A 51 -13.55 -0.50 11.28
N ARG A 52 -13.92 0.01 10.10
CA ARG A 52 -15.08 0.89 9.92
C ARG A 52 -16.37 0.13 10.24
N ASN A 53 -17.38 0.86 10.72
CA ASN A 53 -18.72 0.35 11.01
C ASN A 53 -18.80 -0.73 12.12
N GLY A 54 -17.86 -0.74 13.07
CA GLY A 54 -17.94 -1.58 14.27
C GLY A 54 -17.35 -2.99 14.14
N SER A 55 -16.71 -3.31 13.01
CA SER A 55 -15.99 -4.57 12.82
C SER A 55 -14.59 -4.53 13.44
N GLN A 56 -14.01 -5.68 13.84
CA GLN A 56 -12.74 -5.81 14.58
C GLN A 56 -11.46 -5.41 13.81
N GLY A 57 -11.56 -4.80 12.63
CA GLY A 57 -10.43 -4.21 11.93
C GLY A 57 -9.49 -5.14 11.20
N PHE A 58 -9.38 -6.41 11.61
CA PHE A 58 -8.56 -7.39 10.91
C PHE A 58 -9.23 -8.77 10.88
N PRO A 59 -9.35 -9.40 9.69
CA PRO A 59 -9.86 -10.76 9.61
C PRO A 59 -8.84 -11.74 10.18
N ILE A 60 -9.32 -12.76 10.91
CA ILE A 60 -8.52 -13.93 11.23
C ILE A 60 -8.43 -14.78 9.96
N ALA A 61 -7.36 -14.56 9.19
CA ALA A 61 -7.18 -15.19 7.88
C ALA A 61 -5.70 -15.40 7.55
N HIS A 62 -5.45 -16.31 6.62
CA HIS A 62 -4.17 -16.42 5.93
C HIS A 62 -4.26 -15.62 4.62
N VAL A 63 -3.55 -14.50 4.55
CA VAL A 63 -3.57 -13.59 3.40
C VAL A 63 -2.36 -13.84 2.52
N VAL A 64 -2.59 -14.16 1.24
CA VAL A 64 -1.55 -14.28 0.23
C VAL A 64 -1.73 -13.15 -0.78
N ALA A 65 -0.73 -12.29 -0.89
CA ALA A 65 -0.75 -11.12 -1.77
C ALA A 65 0.42 -11.17 -2.75
N TYR A 66 0.14 -11.28 -4.04
CA TYR A 66 1.15 -11.32 -5.09
C TYR A 66 1.15 -10.01 -5.89
N LYS A 67 2.28 -9.27 -5.85
CA LYS A 67 2.43 -7.95 -6.50
C LYS A 67 1.28 -6.98 -6.17
N ALA A 68 0.73 -7.09 -4.96
CA ALA A 68 -0.40 -6.29 -4.54
C ALA A 68 0.02 -4.88 -4.11
N GLY A 69 -0.90 -3.94 -4.29
CA GLY A 69 -0.78 -2.56 -3.80
C GLY A 69 -2.14 -2.05 -3.36
N HIS A 70 -2.19 -0.79 -2.92
CA HIS A 70 -3.37 -0.21 -2.27
C HIS A 70 -4.69 -0.42 -3.04
N ALA A 71 -4.70 -0.24 -4.36
CA ALA A 71 -5.92 -0.43 -5.16
C ALA A 71 -6.45 -1.87 -5.14
N LEU A 72 -5.55 -2.87 -5.15
CA LEU A 72 -5.94 -4.27 -5.05
C LEU A 72 -6.42 -4.61 -3.63
N HIS A 73 -5.74 -4.06 -2.60
CA HIS A 73 -6.15 -4.24 -1.23
C HIS A 73 -7.55 -3.66 -1.01
N THR A 74 -7.80 -2.40 -1.36
CA THR A 74 -9.12 -1.77 -1.15
C THR A 74 -10.23 -2.47 -1.93
N SER A 75 -10.00 -2.87 -3.18
CA SER A 75 -10.96 -3.64 -3.97
C SER A 75 -11.30 -4.99 -3.31
N PHE A 76 -10.28 -5.70 -2.79
CA PHE A 76 -10.49 -6.94 -2.04
C PHE A 76 -11.30 -6.71 -0.76
N LEU A 77 -11.04 -5.63 -0.02
CA LEU A 77 -11.76 -5.31 1.22
C LEU A 77 -13.22 -4.91 0.99
N HIS A 78 -13.53 -4.18 -0.10
CA HIS A 78 -14.91 -3.92 -0.50
C HIS A 78 -15.65 -5.22 -0.82
N HIS A 79 -15.02 -6.10 -1.59
CA HIS A 79 -15.57 -7.42 -1.89
C HIS A 79 -15.83 -8.25 -0.62
N LEU A 80 -14.86 -8.26 0.31
CA LEU A 80 -14.98 -8.97 1.59
C LEU A 80 -16.10 -8.39 2.49
N SER A 81 -16.30 -7.07 2.45
CA SER A 81 -17.35 -6.37 3.21
C SER A 81 -18.75 -6.56 2.61
N GLY A 82 -18.88 -7.22 1.45
CA GLY A 82 -20.13 -7.32 0.71
C GLY A 82 -20.53 -6.02 0.01
N GLU A 83 -19.66 -5.02 0.00
CA GLU A 83 -19.84 -3.77 -0.74
C GLU A 83 -19.46 -4.03 -2.20
N THR A 84 -20.45 -4.16 -3.07
CA THR A 84 -20.19 -4.28 -4.51
C THR A 84 -19.79 -2.90 -5.01
N SER A 85 -18.53 -2.73 -5.46
CA SER A 85 -18.12 -1.50 -6.14
C SER A 85 -18.96 -1.32 -7.40
N VAL A 86 -19.81 -0.31 -7.42
CA VAL A 86 -20.48 0.14 -8.64
C VAL A 86 -19.38 0.61 -9.59
N ASP A 87 -19.28 -0.06 -10.73
CA ASP A 87 -18.33 0.28 -11.78
C ASP A 87 -18.55 1.73 -12.24
N GLN A 88 -17.51 2.57 -12.17
CA GLN A 88 -17.52 3.95 -12.69
C GLN A 88 -17.41 3.98 -14.23
N GLY A 89 -18.02 3.01 -14.92
CA GLY A 89 -18.11 2.91 -16.37
C GLY A 89 -19.41 3.48 -16.97
N THR A 90 -20.37 3.97 -16.17
CA THR A 90 -21.69 4.44 -16.67
C THR A 90 -21.85 5.97 -16.70
N LEU A 91 -20.76 6.73 -16.78
CA LEU A 91 -20.85 8.15 -17.15
C LEU A 91 -20.08 8.37 -18.45
N ALA A 92 -20.73 7.95 -19.54
CA ALA A 92 -20.50 8.52 -20.88
C ALA A 92 -21.20 9.88 -20.95
#